data_AF-A0A430LAH4-F1
#
_entry.id   AF-A0A430LAH4-F1
#
_cell.length_a   1.000
_cell.length_b   1.000
_cell.length_c   1.000
_cell.angle_alpha   90.00
_cell.angle_beta   90.00
_cell.angle_gamma   90.00
#
_symmetry.space_group_name_H-M   'P 1'
#
loop_
_entity.id
_entity.type
_entity.pdbx_description
1 polymer ?
#
loop_
_entity_poly.entity_id
_entity_poly.type
_entity_poly.pdbx_seq_one_letter_code
_entity_poly.pdbx_strand_id
1 'polypeptide(L)'
;MWEFCTNLANAVKESDYPVWTRSNDFRGVDAAHTSYNEKMRKSEGVSMDFIGLDPYSNDVKAIFKFGHTTTFDCRNYATGSNLPMMVENGGQYTNLDHLILASLAGGSLYNVYDLMSTDPHGMYVPRDGSSRDFTPVPRGSYVTDVRNTNKMLKKIAFDLATQRPEIFGKVDLTYKPADTGSVGIVDVRSGTEVEVLSTGDAQITFSGIRGSGIASVESGSFDGSKWIKSGSASYKTSDDDMLI
;
A
#
# COMPACT_ATOMS: atom_id res chain seq x y z
N MET A 1 0.89 -18.66 -21.95
CA MET A 1 0.97 -18.81 -20.47
C MET A 1 -0.38 -18.51 -19.85
N TRP A 2 -1.05 -17.43 -20.27
CA TRP A 2 -2.40 -17.09 -19.81
C TRP A 2 -3.43 -18.24 -19.87
N GLU A 3 -3.50 -19.00 -20.98
CA GLU A 3 -4.46 -20.10 -21.12
C GLU A 3 -4.22 -21.20 -20.08
N PHE A 4 -2.95 -21.51 -19.83
CA PHE A 4 -2.56 -22.49 -18.82
C PHE A 4 -2.97 -22.02 -17.42
N CYS A 5 -2.64 -20.77 -17.06
CA CYS A 5 -3.05 -20.18 -15.77
C CYS A 5 -4.57 -20.15 -15.61
N THR A 6 -5.30 -19.82 -16.68
CA THR A 6 -6.77 -19.75 -16.66
C THR A 6 -7.40 -21.13 -16.51
N ASN A 7 -6.86 -22.16 -17.18
CA ASN A 7 -7.35 -23.53 -17.00
C ASN A 7 -7.12 -24.04 -15.57
N LEU A 8 -5.97 -23.71 -14.97
CA LEU A 8 -5.74 -24.02 -13.55
C LEU A 8 -6.70 -23.26 -12.65
N ALA A 9 -6.96 -21.98 -12.94
CA ALA A 9 -7.92 -21.19 -12.20
C ALA A 9 -9.34 -21.78 -12.30
N ASN A 10 -9.77 -22.24 -13.49
CA ASN A 10 -11.06 -22.93 -13.67
C ASN A 10 -11.17 -24.14 -12.73
N ALA A 11 -10.15 -25.00 -12.69
CA ALA A 11 -10.14 -26.16 -11.80
C ALA A 11 -10.24 -25.77 -10.31
N VAL A 12 -9.60 -24.67 -9.91
CA VAL A 12 -9.74 -24.12 -8.54
C VAL A 12 -11.17 -23.65 -8.28
N LYS A 13 -11.79 -22.93 -9.22
CA LYS A 13 -13.17 -22.42 -9.07
C LYS A 13 -14.22 -23.54 -9.08
N GLU A 14 -13.96 -24.64 -9.76
CA GLU A 14 -14.82 -25.82 -9.81
C GLU A 14 -14.62 -26.80 -8.64
N SER A 15 -13.58 -26.59 -7.83
CA SER A 15 -13.29 -27.43 -6.66
C SER A 15 -14.22 -27.14 -5.48
N ASP A 16 -14.19 -28.02 -4.46
CA ASP A 16 -14.91 -27.81 -3.19
C ASP A 16 -14.40 -26.60 -2.38
N TYR A 17 -13.26 -26.02 -2.77
CA TYR A 17 -12.61 -24.90 -2.08
C TYR A 17 -12.28 -23.75 -3.05
N PRO A 18 -13.31 -23.10 -3.63
CA PRO A 18 -13.08 -22.00 -4.56
C PRO A 18 -12.46 -20.80 -3.81
N VAL A 19 -11.30 -20.35 -4.29
CA VAL A 19 -10.57 -19.20 -3.74
C VAL A 19 -10.23 -18.20 -4.85
N TRP A 20 -9.81 -17.00 -4.45
CA TRP A 20 -9.22 -16.05 -5.39
C TRP A 20 -7.91 -16.61 -5.96
N THR A 21 -7.74 -16.46 -7.26
CA THR A 21 -6.62 -16.94 -8.05
C THR A 21 -5.92 -15.76 -8.71
N ARG A 22 -4.61 -15.85 -8.82
CA ARG A 22 -3.79 -14.80 -9.41
C ARG A 22 -2.56 -15.38 -10.09
N SER A 23 -2.01 -14.61 -11.01
CA SER A 23 -0.67 -14.82 -11.55
C SER A 23 0.19 -13.60 -11.23
N ASN A 24 1.48 -13.81 -11.02
CA ASN A 24 2.48 -12.75 -10.91
C ASN A 24 3.32 -12.67 -12.20
N ASP A 25 3.62 -11.45 -12.60
CA ASP A 25 4.39 -11.13 -13.78
C ASP A 25 5.71 -10.47 -13.38
N PHE A 26 6.83 -11.08 -13.77
CA PHE A 26 8.15 -10.53 -13.49
C PHE A 26 8.45 -9.37 -14.45
N ARG A 27 8.56 -8.15 -13.90
CA ARG A 27 8.94 -6.94 -14.65
C ARG A 27 8.16 -6.74 -15.96
N GLY A 28 6.86 -6.99 -15.95
CA GLY A 28 5.97 -6.65 -17.07
C GLY A 28 6.21 -7.41 -18.38
N VAL A 29 6.99 -8.50 -18.33
CA VAL A 29 7.32 -9.35 -19.48
C VAL A 29 6.03 -9.85 -20.13
N ASP A 30 5.07 -10.21 -19.29
CA ASP A 30 3.84 -10.86 -19.68
C ASP A 30 2.61 -9.95 -19.52
N ALA A 31 2.78 -8.63 -19.35
CA ALA A 31 1.68 -7.73 -19.01
C ALA A 31 0.62 -7.57 -20.11
N ALA A 32 0.88 -8.05 -21.33
CA ALA A 32 -0.18 -8.24 -22.31
C ALA A 32 -1.31 -9.12 -21.73
N HIS A 33 -0.99 -10.02 -20.80
CA HIS A 33 -1.93 -10.86 -20.07
C HIS A 33 -2.95 -10.06 -19.27
N THR A 34 -2.66 -8.87 -18.71
CA THR A 34 -3.69 -8.09 -17.97
C THR A 34 -4.76 -7.61 -18.93
N SER A 35 -4.35 -6.97 -20.03
CA SER A 35 -5.25 -6.49 -21.07
C SER A 35 -6.03 -7.62 -21.74
N TYR A 36 -5.38 -8.77 -21.93
CA TYR A 36 -6.02 -9.96 -22.49
C TYR A 36 -7.01 -10.59 -21.52
N ASN A 37 -6.66 -10.71 -20.24
CA ASN A 37 -7.57 -11.19 -19.19
C ASN A 37 -8.82 -10.31 -19.12
N GLU A 38 -8.66 -8.99 -19.18
CA GLU A 38 -9.78 -8.05 -19.18
C GLU A 38 -10.60 -8.08 -20.47
N LYS A 39 -9.98 -8.36 -21.62
CA LYS A 39 -10.70 -8.63 -22.87
C LYS A 39 -11.56 -9.87 -22.74
N MET A 40 -10.98 -10.98 -22.27
CA MET A 40 -11.69 -12.26 -22.13
C MET A 40 -12.79 -12.20 -21.05
N ARG A 41 -12.55 -11.45 -19.97
CA ARG A 41 -13.55 -11.21 -18.91
C ARG A 41 -14.83 -10.60 -19.48
N LYS A 42 -14.71 -9.73 -20.49
CA LYS A 42 -15.85 -9.06 -21.13
C LYS A 42 -16.56 -9.91 -22.19
N SER A 43 -15.92 -10.94 -22.75
CA SER A 43 -16.49 -11.75 -23.82
C SER A 43 -17.05 -13.08 -23.32
N GLU A 44 -16.22 -13.86 -22.62
CA GLU A 44 -16.51 -15.27 -22.29
C GLU A 44 -16.50 -15.51 -20.77
N GLY A 45 -15.96 -14.56 -20.00
CA GLY A 45 -15.66 -14.73 -18.58
C GLY A 45 -14.26 -15.30 -18.38
N VAL A 46 -13.69 -15.08 -17.19
CA VAL A 46 -12.38 -15.59 -16.79
C VAL A 46 -12.40 -16.02 -15.33
N SER A 47 -11.76 -17.15 -15.02
CA SER A 47 -11.59 -17.61 -13.64
C SER A 47 -10.37 -17.03 -12.94
N MET A 48 -9.39 -16.52 -13.71
CA MET A 48 -8.23 -15.84 -13.14
C MET A 48 -8.63 -14.43 -12.70
N ASP A 49 -8.63 -14.21 -11.38
CA ASP A 49 -9.23 -13.01 -10.79
C ASP A 49 -8.42 -11.75 -11.08
N PHE A 50 -7.10 -11.81 -10.95
CA PHE A 50 -6.21 -10.70 -11.32
C PHE A 50 -4.79 -11.16 -11.63
N ILE A 51 -4.03 -10.26 -12.23
CA ILE A 51 -2.60 -10.43 -12.48
C ILE A 51 -1.88 -9.28 -11.78
N GLY A 52 -0.90 -9.63 -10.95
CA GLY A 52 -0.05 -8.68 -10.25
C GLY A 52 1.36 -8.63 -10.83
N LEU A 53 2.15 -7.67 -10.37
CA LEU A 53 3.49 -7.39 -10.86
C LEU A 53 4.53 -7.67 -9.77
N ASP A 54 5.69 -8.17 -10.19
CA ASP A 54 6.89 -8.25 -9.37
C ASP A 54 7.91 -7.23 -9.89
N PRO A 55 7.85 -5.96 -9.44
CA PRO A 55 8.64 -4.89 -10.02
C PRO A 55 10.12 -4.95 -9.64
N TYR A 56 10.47 -5.53 -8.48
CA TYR A 56 11.81 -5.46 -7.87
C TYR A 56 12.42 -4.07 -8.00
N SER A 57 11.70 -3.07 -7.48
CA SER A 57 12.00 -1.64 -7.62
C SER A 57 11.87 -0.90 -6.30
N ASN A 58 12.79 0.05 -6.06
CA ASN A 58 12.74 1.00 -4.95
C ASN A 58 12.33 2.41 -5.39
N ASP A 59 11.83 2.58 -6.62
CA ASP A 59 11.34 3.87 -7.12
C ASP A 59 9.92 4.16 -6.62
N VAL A 60 9.84 4.98 -5.57
CA VAL A 60 8.60 5.44 -4.95
C VAL A 60 7.62 6.04 -5.97
N LYS A 61 8.10 6.80 -6.97
CA LYS A 61 7.22 7.44 -7.96
C LYS A 61 6.64 6.42 -8.92
N ALA A 62 7.42 5.41 -9.30
CA ALA A 62 6.94 4.32 -10.16
C ALA A 62 5.95 3.43 -9.41
N ILE A 63 6.20 3.14 -8.13
CA ILE A 63 5.27 2.40 -7.25
C ILE A 63 3.95 3.16 -7.07
N PHE A 64 3.99 4.47 -6.80
CA PHE A 64 2.78 5.29 -6.70
C PHE A 64 1.94 5.24 -7.98
N LYS A 65 2.59 5.38 -9.15
CA LYS A 65 1.90 5.36 -10.44
C LYS A 65 1.22 4.02 -10.77
N PHE A 66 1.67 2.91 -10.17
CA PHE A 66 1.23 1.57 -10.54
C PHE A 66 -0.27 1.33 -10.35
N GLY A 67 -0.86 1.87 -9.30
CA GLY A 67 -2.28 1.66 -9.01
C GLY A 67 -3.24 2.46 -9.89
N HIS A 68 -2.75 3.38 -10.72
CA HIS A 68 -3.63 4.31 -11.44
C HIS A 68 -3.17 4.74 -12.84
N THR A 69 -2.00 4.32 -13.31
CA THR A 69 -1.53 4.68 -14.66
C THR A 69 -0.53 3.68 -15.23
N THR A 70 -0.10 3.95 -16.47
CA THR A 70 0.96 3.20 -17.14
C THR A 70 2.29 3.48 -16.47
N THR A 71 2.96 2.42 -16.02
CA THR A 71 4.28 2.45 -15.40
C THR A 71 5.02 1.16 -15.80
N PHE A 72 6.19 0.87 -15.22
CA PHE A 72 6.95 -0.39 -15.38
C PHE A 72 6.83 -1.04 -16.77
N ASP A 73 7.76 -0.70 -17.67
CA ASP A 73 7.80 -1.22 -19.05
C ASP A 73 6.57 -0.84 -19.91
N CYS A 74 6.01 0.34 -19.64
CA CYS A 74 4.86 0.92 -20.35
C CYS A 74 3.58 0.05 -20.28
N ARG A 75 3.31 -0.54 -19.11
CA ARG A 75 2.16 -1.40 -18.87
C ARG A 75 1.20 -0.79 -17.86
N ASN A 76 -0.09 -1.04 -18.05
CA ASN A 76 -1.15 -0.61 -17.14
C ASN A 76 -1.82 -1.82 -16.47
N TYR A 77 -1.55 -2.02 -15.19
CA TYR A 77 -2.18 -3.05 -14.35
C TYR A 77 -3.48 -2.55 -13.71
N ALA A 78 -3.68 -1.23 -13.65
CA ALA A 78 -4.91 -0.57 -13.26
C ALA A 78 -5.87 -0.43 -14.44
N THR A 79 -6.15 -1.56 -15.09
CA THR A 79 -7.03 -1.63 -16.27
C THR A 79 -8.23 -2.53 -15.99
N GLY A 80 -9.41 -2.08 -16.44
CA GLY A 80 -10.66 -2.82 -16.28
C GLY A 80 -10.98 -3.12 -14.81
N SER A 81 -11.23 -4.39 -14.52
CA SER A 81 -11.49 -4.94 -13.19
C SER A 81 -10.27 -5.64 -12.58
N ASN A 82 -9.07 -5.50 -13.18
CA ASN A 82 -7.85 -6.06 -12.60
C ASN A 82 -7.50 -5.33 -11.29
N LEU A 83 -7.21 -6.09 -10.23
CA LEU A 83 -6.72 -5.54 -8.96
C LEU A 83 -5.22 -5.22 -9.09
N PRO A 84 -4.80 -3.93 -9.01
CA PRO A 84 -3.39 -3.58 -9.06
C PRO A 84 -2.71 -4.03 -7.78
N MET A 85 -1.84 -5.03 -7.89
CA MET A 85 -1.11 -5.58 -6.75
C MET A 85 0.35 -5.82 -7.11
N MET A 86 1.25 -5.24 -6.32
CA MET A 86 2.65 -5.65 -6.27
C MET A 86 2.69 -6.94 -5.47
N VAL A 87 2.84 -8.05 -6.17
CA VAL A 87 2.79 -9.38 -5.56
C VAL A 87 4.10 -9.69 -4.86
N GLU A 88 5.22 -9.29 -5.45
CA GLU A 88 6.55 -9.43 -4.87
C GLU A 88 7.35 -8.16 -5.05
N ASN A 89 7.88 -7.60 -3.97
CA ASN A 89 8.94 -6.60 -4.08
C ASN A 89 9.95 -6.76 -2.95
N GLY A 90 11.21 -6.47 -3.26
CA GLY A 90 12.36 -6.69 -2.40
C GLY A 90 12.18 -6.23 -0.95
N GLY A 91 12.34 -7.14 0.00
CA GLY A 91 12.37 -6.87 1.43
C GLY A 91 13.65 -6.19 1.90
N GLN A 92 14.70 -6.19 1.08
CA GLN A 92 15.99 -5.59 1.37
C GLN A 92 16.03 -4.06 1.20
N TYR A 93 15.01 -3.45 0.61
CA TYR A 93 15.01 -2.01 0.33
C TYR A 93 14.87 -1.19 1.61
N THR A 94 15.77 -0.23 1.81
CA THR A 94 15.81 0.57 3.03
C THR A 94 14.68 1.60 3.15
N ASN A 95 13.94 1.86 2.06
CA ASN A 95 12.79 2.75 1.99
C ASN A 95 11.45 2.00 1.89
N LEU A 96 11.40 0.74 2.35
CA LEU A 96 10.26 -0.16 2.13
C LEU A 96 8.94 0.34 2.73
N ASP A 97 9.00 1.06 3.85
CA ASP A 97 7.87 1.78 4.46
C ASP A 97 7.25 2.82 3.50
N HIS A 98 8.09 3.58 2.80
CA HIS A 98 7.66 4.54 1.78
C HIS A 98 7.07 3.85 0.56
N LEU A 99 7.61 2.68 0.15
CA LEU A 99 7.07 1.91 -0.97
C LEU A 99 5.67 1.37 -0.66
N ILE A 100 5.44 0.89 0.56
CA ILE A 100 4.12 0.43 1.02
C ILE A 100 3.11 1.58 0.94
N LEU A 101 3.44 2.75 1.50
CA LEU A 101 2.53 3.89 1.47
C LEU A 101 2.31 4.45 0.07
N ALA A 102 3.35 4.53 -0.75
CA ALA A 102 3.22 4.98 -2.13
C ALA A 102 2.28 4.07 -2.92
N SER A 103 2.36 2.75 -2.72
CA SER A 103 1.43 1.81 -3.33
C SER A 103 -0.01 2.08 -2.91
N LEU A 104 -0.26 2.20 -1.59
CA LEU A 104 -1.60 2.46 -1.07
C LEU A 104 -2.17 3.79 -1.58
N ALA A 105 -1.39 4.86 -1.50
CA ALA A 105 -1.77 6.19 -2.01
C ALA A 105 -1.99 6.18 -3.53
N GLY A 106 -1.28 5.31 -4.25
CA GLY A 106 -1.45 5.08 -5.68
C GLY A 106 -2.66 4.22 -6.05
N GLY A 107 -3.31 3.58 -5.06
CA GLY A 107 -4.47 2.72 -5.28
C GLY A 107 -4.12 1.27 -5.60
N SER A 108 -2.89 0.85 -5.28
CA SER A 108 -2.43 -0.54 -5.41
C SER A 108 -2.12 -1.19 -4.07
N LEU A 109 -2.10 -2.52 -4.08
CA LEU A 109 -1.68 -3.34 -2.94
C LEU A 109 -0.18 -3.68 -3.02
N TYR A 110 0.43 -3.96 -1.87
CA TYR A 110 1.88 -4.19 -1.77
C TYR A 110 2.22 -5.39 -0.89
N ASN A 111 2.98 -6.33 -1.45
CA ASN A 111 3.57 -7.45 -0.73
C ASN A 111 5.09 -7.39 -0.74
N VAL A 112 5.69 -7.77 0.38
CA VAL A 112 7.14 -7.87 0.55
C VAL A 112 7.60 -9.29 0.24
N TYR A 113 8.56 -9.42 -0.67
CA TYR A 113 9.35 -10.62 -0.93
C TYR A 113 10.83 -10.31 -0.64
N ASP A 114 11.55 -10.98 0.26
CA ASP A 114 11.17 -12.08 1.16
C ASP A 114 11.33 -11.59 2.62
N LEU A 115 10.78 -12.31 3.60
CA LEU A 115 11.12 -12.15 5.00
C LEU A 115 12.54 -12.66 5.28
N MET A 116 12.85 -13.93 4.98
CA MET A 116 14.21 -14.49 5.12
C MET A 116 14.37 -15.72 4.23
N SER A 117 15.33 -15.69 3.32
CA SER A 117 15.72 -16.85 2.53
C SER A 117 17.18 -16.79 2.12
N THR A 118 17.60 -17.73 1.28
CA THR A 118 18.91 -17.74 0.62
C THR A 118 19.04 -16.66 -0.47
N ASP A 119 17.93 -16.01 -0.84
CA ASP A 119 17.87 -14.91 -1.78
C ASP A 119 18.37 -13.59 -1.13
N PRO A 120 19.15 -12.74 -1.83
CA PRO A 120 19.49 -11.40 -1.35
C PRO A 120 18.30 -10.46 -1.07
N HIS A 121 17.06 -10.85 -1.36
CA HIS A 121 15.86 -10.01 -1.17
C HIS A 121 15.23 -10.02 0.24
N GLY A 122 15.75 -10.78 1.20
CA GLY A 122 15.17 -10.90 2.55
C GLY A 122 15.21 -9.64 3.42
N MET A 123 14.12 -9.30 4.11
CA MET A 123 14.06 -8.25 5.15
C MET A 123 14.82 -8.62 6.44
N TYR A 124 15.01 -9.92 6.67
CA TYR A 124 15.84 -10.51 7.71
C TYR A 124 16.95 -11.33 7.08
N VAL A 125 18.01 -11.52 7.85
CA VAL A 125 19.17 -12.35 7.50
C VAL A 125 19.48 -13.31 8.66
N PRO A 126 20.15 -14.45 8.41
CA PRO A 126 20.63 -15.29 9.50
C PRO A 126 21.60 -14.51 10.39
N ARG A 127 21.54 -14.72 11.70
CA ARG A 127 22.49 -14.13 12.65
C ARG A 127 23.94 -14.45 12.27
N ASP A 128 24.19 -15.70 11.91
CA ASP A 128 25.47 -16.15 11.37
C ASP A 128 25.29 -17.36 10.46
N GLY A 129 25.26 -17.11 9.15
CA GLY A 129 25.16 -18.16 8.15
C GLY A 129 26.35 -19.13 8.13
N SER A 130 27.53 -18.69 8.58
CA SER A 130 28.77 -19.50 8.55
C SER A 130 28.75 -20.57 9.63
N SER A 131 28.25 -20.24 10.83
CA SER A 131 28.04 -21.20 11.92
C SER A 131 26.71 -21.96 11.82
N ARG A 132 25.91 -21.72 10.77
CA ARG A 132 24.56 -22.26 10.58
C ARG A 132 23.57 -21.80 11.66
N ASP A 133 23.79 -20.63 12.27
CA ASP A 133 22.81 -19.95 13.10
C ASP A 133 21.84 -19.14 12.22
N PHE A 134 20.74 -19.78 11.87
CA PHE A 134 19.65 -19.20 11.07
C PHE A 134 18.63 -18.42 11.91
N THR A 135 18.96 -18.01 13.14
CA THR A 135 18.09 -17.12 13.90
C THR A 135 17.91 -15.81 13.11
N PRO A 136 16.67 -15.41 12.75
CA PRO A 136 16.45 -14.22 11.94
C PRO A 136 16.80 -12.97 12.73
N VAL A 137 17.67 -12.13 12.16
CA VAL A 137 17.95 -10.78 12.65
C VAL A 137 17.54 -9.76 11.58
N PRO A 138 17.03 -8.58 11.99
CA PRO A 138 16.70 -7.53 11.02
C PRO A 138 17.88 -7.23 10.10
N ARG A 139 17.67 -7.16 8.79
CA ARG A 139 18.74 -6.81 7.84
C ARG A 139 19.27 -5.39 8.08
N GLY A 140 18.43 -4.48 8.54
CA GLY A 140 18.80 -3.11 8.87
C GLY A 140 17.79 -2.45 9.80
N SER A 141 18.07 -1.20 10.21
CA SER A 141 17.20 -0.43 11.09
C SER A 141 15.81 -0.17 10.49
N TYR A 142 15.71 -0.02 9.17
CA TYR A 142 14.46 0.22 8.43
C TYR A 142 13.38 -0.85 8.67
N VAL A 143 13.76 -2.05 9.08
CA VAL A 143 12.80 -3.12 9.41
C VAL A 143 11.89 -2.69 10.56
N THR A 144 12.40 -1.88 11.49
CA THR A 144 11.58 -1.28 12.56
C THR A 144 10.54 -0.32 11.98
N ASP A 145 10.93 0.50 11.00
CA ASP A 145 10.04 1.47 10.35
C ASP A 145 8.92 0.75 9.58
N VAL A 146 9.25 -0.35 8.90
CA VAL A 146 8.26 -1.22 8.23
C VAL A 146 7.30 -1.85 9.24
N ARG A 147 7.79 -2.31 10.40
CA ARG A 147 6.92 -2.85 11.47
C ARG A 147 6.00 -1.76 12.03
N ASN A 148 6.51 -0.56 12.25
CA ASN A 148 5.74 0.57 12.78
C ASN A 148 4.68 1.02 11.77
N THR A 149 5.03 1.09 10.49
CA THR A 149 4.10 1.38 9.39
C THR A 149 2.98 0.34 9.34
N ASN A 150 3.31 -0.96 9.39
CA ASN A 150 2.29 -2.02 9.41
C ASN A 150 1.40 -1.96 10.66
N LYS A 151 1.94 -1.63 11.83
CA LYS A 151 1.15 -1.42 13.05
C LYS A 151 0.22 -0.22 12.93
N MET A 152 0.68 0.87 12.30
CA MET A 152 -0.13 2.06 12.02
C MET A 152 -1.28 1.73 11.06
N LEU A 153 -0.98 1.12 9.91
CA LEU A 153 -1.99 0.77 8.89
C LEU A 153 -3.03 -0.21 9.40
N LYS A 154 -2.65 -1.14 10.29
CA LYS A 154 -3.60 -2.06 10.92
C LYS A 154 -4.70 -1.38 11.73
N LYS A 155 -4.49 -0.14 12.19
CA LYS A 155 -5.51 0.62 12.92
C LYS A 155 -6.68 1.06 12.03
N ILE A 156 -6.44 1.18 10.73
CA ILE A 156 -7.41 1.63 9.71
C ILE A 156 -7.57 0.58 8.59
N ALA A 157 -7.30 -0.70 8.88
CA ALA A 157 -7.26 -1.74 7.85
C ALA A 157 -8.60 -1.91 7.11
N PHE A 158 -9.72 -1.67 7.79
CA PHE A 158 -11.05 -1.75 7.17
C PHE A 158 -11.24 -0.63 6.14
N ASP A 159 -10.83 0.60 6.46
CA ASP A 159 -10.92 1.75 5.56
C ASP A 159 -10.03 1.56 4.34
N LEU A 160 -8.76 1.18 4.56
CA LEU A 160 -7.82 0.86 3.49
C LEU A 160 -8.34 -0.23 2.55
N ALA A 161 -9.15 -1.17 3.04
CA ALA A 161 -9.71 -2.26 2.24
C ALA A 161 -11.00 -1.88 1.50
N THR A 162 -11.69 -0.82 1.92
CA THR A 162 -13.04 -0.46 1.42
C THR A 162 -13.07 0.85 0.64
N GLN A 163 -12.04 1.69 0.81
CA GLN A 163 -11.92 2.98 0.17
C GLN A 163 -10.94 2.95 -1.02
N ARG A 164 -11.03 3.97 -1.88
CA ARG A 164 -10.06 4.23 -2.95
C ARG A 164 -9.34 5.53 -2.64
N PRO A 165 -8.10 5.72 -3.11
CA PRO A 165 -7.44 7.02 -3.00
C PRO A 165 -8.29 8.10 -3.67
N GLU A 166 -8.47 9.20 -2.95
CA GLU A 166 -9.27 10.34 -3.40
C GLU A 166 -8.65 11.67 -2.95
N ILE A 167 -9.23 12.76 -3.46
CA ILE A 167 -8.83 14.11 -3.08
C ILE A 167 -9.82 14.62 -2.04
N PHE A 168 -9.32 15.10 -0.90
CA PHE A 168 -10.15 15.72 0.13
C PHE A 168 -10.45 17.18 -0.20
N GLY A 169 -11.53 17.41 -0.94
CA GLY A 169 -11.96 18.76 -1.31
C GLY A 169 -10.90 19.53 -2.11
N LYS A 170 -10.66 20.80 -1.77
CA LYS A 170 -9.58 21.63 -2.33
C LYS A 170 -8.48 21.87 -1.29
N VAL A 171 -8.14 20.83 -0.53
CA VAL A 171 -7.15 20.89 0.54
C VAL A 171 -5.87 20.20 0.10
N ASP A 172 -4.76 20.92 0.16
CA ASP A 172 -3.44 20.35 -0.11
C ASP A 172 -2.80 19.86 1.19
N LEU A 173 -2.25 18.65 1.17
CA LEU A 173 -1.61 18.02 2.32
C LEU A 173 -0.10 18.08 2.21
N THR A 174 0.55 18.62 3.24
CA THR A 174 2.01 18.54 3.40
C THR A 174 2.35 17.79 4.68
N TYR A 175 3.22 16.79 4.55
CA TYR A 175 3.75 16.02 5.67
C TYR A 175 5.23 16.35 5.86
N LYS A 176 5.60 16.88 7.03
CA LYS A 176 6.97 17.22 7.39
C LYS A 176 7.38 16.45 8.64
N PRO A 177 8.06 15.30 8.50
CA PRO A 177 8.51 14.55 9.66
C PRO A 177 9.64 15.27 10.39
N ALA A 178 9.76 15.05 11.69
CA ALA A 178 10.89 15.52 12.49
C ALA A 178 12.19 14.78 12.12
N ASP A 179 12.07 13.50 11.74
CA ASP A 179 13.17 12.60 11.39
C ASP A 179 12.95 11.92 10.02
N THR A 180 14.02 11.38 9.43
CA THR A 180 13.99 10.83 8.05
C THR A 180 13.25 9.49 7.87
N GLY A 181 12.83 8.82 8.96
CA GLY A 181 12.17 7.50 8.94
C GLY A 181 10.70 7.52 9.32
N SER A 182 10.10 8.71 9.45
CA SER A 182 8.69 8.85 9.83
C SER A 182 7.82 9.03 8.59
N VAL A 183 6.69 8.34 8.56
CA VAL A 183 5.71 8.39 7.47
C VAL A 183 4.30 8.55 8.03
N GLY A 184 3.43 9.16 7.23
CA GLY A 184 2.04 9.39 7.61
C GLY A 184 1.06 9.08 6.49
N ILE A 185 -0.19 8.87 6.88
CA ILE A 185 -1.33 8.68 5.98
C ILE A 185 -2.51 9.51 6.49
N VAL A 186 -3.25 10.07 5.54
CA VAL A 186 -4.54 10.71 5.80
C VAL A 186 -5.61 9.84 5.18
N ASP A 187 -6.55 9.37 5.99
CA ASP A 187 -7.72 8.60 5.58
C ASP A 187 -8.94 9.52 5.48
N VAL A 188 -9.61 9.52 4.33
CA VAL A 188 -10.76 10.40 4.08
C VAL A 188 -12.03 9.64 4.42
N ARG A 189 -12.47 9.81 5.66
CA ARG A 189 -13.63 9.09 6.22
C ARG A 189 -14.96 9.57 5.65
N SER A 190 -15.04 10.87 5.33
CA SER A 190 -16.18 11.50 4.66
C SER A 190 -15.78 12.84 4.04
N GLY A 191 -16.71 13.53 3.37
CA GLY A 191 -16.48 14.87 2.83
C GLY A 191 -16.15 15.96 3.87
N THR A 192 -16.24 15.66 5.17
CA THR A 192 -15.94 16.60 6.26
C THR A 192 -15.07 16.02 7.37
N GLU A 193 -14.65 14.76 7.25
CA GLU A 193 -13.90 14.05 8.30
C GLU A 193 -12.70 13.35 7.69
N VAL A 194 -11.54 13.55 8.32
CA VAL A 194 -10.30 12.89 7.98
C VAL A 194 -9.64 12.35 9.23
N GLU A 195 -8.97 11.21 9.10
CA GLU A 195 -8.11 10.66 10.12
C GLU A 195 -6.66 10.81 9.71
N VAL A 196 -5.81 11.11 10.68
CA VAL A 196 -4.40 11.36 10.44
C VAL A 196 -3.58 10.42 11.31
N LEU A 197 -2.74 9.62 10.67
CA LEU A 197 -1.86 8.68 11.34
C LEU A 197 -0.41 8.96 10.94
N SER A 198 0.48 8.85 11.91
CA SER A 198 1.93 9.02 11.73
C SER A 198 2.69 7.95 12.52
N THR A 199 3.83 7.50 12.00
CA THR A 199 4.73 6.58 12.71
C THR A 199 5.68 7.28 13.68
N GLY A 200 5.80 8.60 13.62
CA GLY A 200 6.63 9.41 14.51
C GLY A 200 6.21 10.88 14.56
N ASP A 201 7.03 11.72 15.18
CA ASP A 201 6.75 13.15 15.27
C ASP A 201 6.79 13.79 13.88
N ALA A 202 5.76 14.55 13.54
CA ALA A 202 5.62 15.23 12.28
C ALA A 202 4.70 16.44 12.42
N GLN A 203 4.90 17.41 11.54
CA GLN A 203 3.94 18.47 11.30
C GLN A 203 3.14 18.12 10.05
N ILE A 204 1.82 18.22 10.16
CA ILE A 204 0.89 17.95 9.04
C ILE A 204 0.12 19.22 8.75
N THR A 205 0.26 19.71 7.53
CA THR A 205 -0.37 20.96 7.08
C THR A 205 -1.50 20.64 6.11
N PHE A 206 -2.69 21.09 6.45
CA PHE A 206 -3.88 21.10 5.60
C PHE A 206 -4.03 22.51 5.04
N SER A 207 -3.59 22.70 3.80
CA SER A 207 -3.53 24.02 3.17
C SER A 207 -4.84 24.36 2.49
N GLY A 208 -5.34 25.58 2.67
CA GLY A 208 -6.64 26.00 2.12
C GLY A 208 -7.87 25.49 2.88
N ILE A 209 -7.71 24.88 4.07
CA ILE A 209 -8.81 24.28 4.83
C ILE A 209 -9.62 25.31 5.64
N ARG A 210 -9.07 26.49 5.93
CA ARG A 210 -9.69 27.45 6.86
C ARG A 210 -11.08 27.89 6.41
N GLY A 211 -11.29 28.07 5.11
CA GLY A 211 -12.59 28.45 4.53
C GLY A 211 -13.70 27.43 4.76
N SER A 212 -13.35 26.17 5.06
CA SER A 212 -14.31 25.09 5.36
C SER A 212 -14.81 25.12 6.82
N GLY A 213 -14.10 25.81 7.71
CA GLY A 213 -14.36 25.79 9.16
C GLY A 213 -13.86 24.51 9.82
N ILE A 214 -13.10 24.65 10.92
CA ILE A 214 -12.59 23.51 11.70
C ILE A 214 -13.52 23.31 12.91
N ALA A 215 -14.32 22.25 12.88
CA ALA A 215 -15.24 21.95 13.98
C ALA A 215 -14.52 21.38 15.22
N SER A 216 -13.59 20.44 15.01
CA SER A 216 -12.83 19.79 16.07
C SER A 216 -11.54 19.16 15.54
N VAL A 217 -10.53 19.08 16.39
CA VAL A 217 -9.32 18.27 16.17
C VAL A 217 -9.11 17.43 17.42
N GLU A 218 -9.09 16.11 17.27
CA GLU A 218 -9.14 15.15 18.37
C GLU A 218 -8.00 14.14 18.29
N SER A 219 -7.60 13.62 19.45
CA SER A 219 -6.75 12.44 19.56
C SER A 219 -7.55 11.30 20.18
N GLY A 220 -7.23 10.06 19.80
CA GLY A 220 -8.01 8.89 20.19
C GLY A 220 -7.54 7.60 19.52
N SER A 221 -8.41 6.59 19.57
CA SER A 221 -8.18 5.28 18.97
C SER A 221 -9.48 4.63 18.55
N PHE A 222 -9.40 3.65 17.64
CA PHE A 222 -10.54 2.83 17.26
C PHE A 222 -10.68 1.58 18.15
N ASP A 223 -11.92 1.32 18.56
CA ASP A 223 -12.38 0.01 19.03
C ASP A 223 -13.36 -0.54 18.00
N GLY A 224 -12.88 -1.44 17.12
CA GLY A 224 -13.59 -1.79 15.89
C GLY A 224 -13.74 -0.57 14.98
N SER A 225 -14.97 -0.23 14.59
CA SER A 225 -15.27 0.97 13.78
C SER A 225 -15.62 2.21 14.62
N LYS A 226 -15.54 2.11 15.95
CA LYS A 226 -15.95 3.18 16.87
C LYS A 226 -14.76 4.03 17.29
N TRP A 227 -14.84 5.34 17.06
CA TRP A 227 -13.87 6.30 17.58
C TRP A 227 -14.01 6.46 19.10
N ILE A 228 -12.89 6.31 19.80
CA ILE A 228 -12.75 6.54 21.24
C ILE A 228 -11.82 7.74 21.44
N LYS A 229 -12.43 8.91 21.69
CA LYS A 229 -11.70 10.15 22.00
C LYS A 229 -10.90 10.00 23.29
N SER A 230 -9.61 10.26 23.22
CA SER A 230 -8.71 10.37 24.39
C SER A 230 -8.41 11.81 24.78
N GLY A 231 -8.54 12.76 23.83
CA GLY A 231 -8.34 14.18 24.11
C GLY A 231 -8.59 15.08 22.90
N SER A 232 -8.35 16.37 23.08
CA SER A 232 -8.23 17.31 21.97
C SER A 232 -6.79 17.31 21.47
N ALA A 233 -6.59 17.37 20.15
CA ALA A 233 -5.27 17.57 19.57
C ALA A 233 -5.00 19.07 19.39
N SER A 234 -3.77 19.48 19.68
CA SER A 234 -3.33 20.86 19.45
C SER A 234 -3.22 21.09 17.94
N TYR A 235 -3.69 22.24 17.49
CA TYR A 235 -3.45 22.71 16.13
C TYR A 235 -3.23 24.21 16.15
N LYS A 236 -2.60 24.72 15.08
CA LYS A 236 -2.47 26.15 14.80
C LYS A 236 -3.12 26.44 13.47
N THR A 237 -3.67 27.65 13.34
CA THR A 237 -4.06 28.19 12.04
C THR A 237 -3.10 29.30 11.67
N SER A 238 -2.69 29.33 10.41
CA SER A 238 -1.87 30.39 9.82
C SER A 238 -2.40 30.63 8.42
N ASP A 239 -2.77 31.88 8.11
CA ASP A 239 -3.41 32.23 6.83
C ASP A 239 -4.62 31.33 6.54
N ASP A 240 -4.58 30.53 5.48
CA ASP A 240 -5.64 29.59 5.09
C ASP A 240 -5.38 28.14 5.53
N ASP A 241 -4.31 27.91 6.29
CA ASP A 241 -3.78 26.59 6.61
C ASP A 241 -4.06 26.18 8.06
N MET A 242 -4.19 24.87 8.27
CA MET A 242 -4.18 24.24 9.58
C MET A 242 -2.92 23.38 9.73
N LEU A 243 -2.22 23.56 10.85
CA LEU A 243 -1.03 22.80 11.20
C LEU A 243 -1.33 21.99 12.46
N ILE A 244 -1.24 20.68 12.35
CA ILE A 244 -1.30 19.72 13.47
C ILE A 244 0.12 19.28 13.80
#